data_AF-A0AAU3ZVR9-F1
#
_entry.id   AF-A0AAU3ZVR9-F1
#
_cell.length_a   1.000
_cell.length_b   1.000
_cell.length_c   1.000
_cell.angle_alpha   90.00
_cell.angle_beta   90.00
_cell.angle_gamma   90.00
#
_symmetry.space_group_name_H-M   'P 1'
#
loop_
_entity.id
_entity.type
_entity.pdbx_description
1 polymer ?
#
loop_
_entity_poly.entity_id
_entity_poly.type
_entity_poly.pdbx_seq_one_letter_code
_entity_poly.pdbx_strand_id
1 'polypeptide(L)' 'MVDDVHRLETKFAVTYPTLRVLDRTVTLHVPKRMGQIFDADGHASATVALGSWAGVA' A
#
# COMPACT_ATOMS: atom_id res chain seq x y z
N MET A 1 2.29 9.49 2.03
CA MET A 1 0.94 8.91 2.17
C MET A 1 0.71 8.31 3.56
N VAL A 2 1.46 7.28 3.99
CA VAL A 2 1.34 6.75 5.36
C VAL A 2 1.79 7.78 6.40
N ASP A 3 2.87 8.51 6.12
CA ASP A 3 3.36 9.57 7.01
C ASP A 3 2.37 10.74 7.16
N ASP A 4 1.57 11.02 6.14
CA ASP A 4 0.56 12.10 6.17
C ASP A 4 -0.61 11.72 7.09
N VAL A 5 -1.02 10.45 7.05
CA VAL A 5 -2.05 9.91 7.96
C VAL A 5 -1.54 9.95 9.39
N HIS A 6 -0.30 9.51 9.63
CA HIS A 6 0.29 9.53 10.96
C HIS A 6 0.36 10.96 11.53
N ARG A 7 0.81 11.93 10.73
CA ARG A 7 0.88 13.34 11.12
C ARG A 7 -0.51 13.93 11.45
N LEU A 8 -1.53 13.53 10.72
CA LEU A 8 -2.92 13.93 10.97
C LEU A 8 -3.45 13.33 12.28
N GLU A 9 -3.19 12.04 12.52
CA GLU A 9 -3.55 11.37 13.78
C GLU A 9 -2.89 12.05 14.98
N THR A 10 -1.59 12.36 14.89
CA THR A 10 -0.88 13.08 15.98
C THR A 10 -1.50 14.44 16.24
N LYS A 11 -1.84 15.19 15.19
CA LYS A 11 -2.52 16.49 15.33
C LYS A 11 -3.86 16.35 16.04
N PHE A 12 -4.66 15.35 15.67
CA PHE A 12 -5.96 15.13 16.30
C PHE A 12 -5.85 14.61 17.72
N ALA A 13 -4.87 13.77 18.05
CA ALA A 13 -4.63 13.32 19.42
C ALA A 13 -4.31 14.49 20.38
N VAL A 14 -3.59 15.50 19.88
CA VAL A 14 -3.30 16.72 20.65
C VAL A 14 -4.54 17.63 20.76
N THR A 15 -5.30 17.78 19.67
CA THR A 15 -6.42 18.73 19.61
C THR A 15 -7.67 18.20 20.31
N TYR A 16 -7.91 16.89 20.25
CA TYR A 16 -9.09 16.21 20.79
C TYR A 16 -8.66 14.95 21.55
N PRO A 17 -8.26 15.07 22.83
CA PRO A 17 -7.70 13.95 23.60
C PRO A 17 -8.67 12.78 23.80
N THR A 18 -9.98 13.02 23.64
CA THR A 18 -11.03 12.00 23.74
C THR A 18 -11.25 11.24 22.43
N LEU A 19 -10.68 11.71 21.32
CA LEU A 19 -10.78 11.06 20.02
C LEU A 19 -9.87 9.82 20.00
N ARG A 20 -10.47 8.65 19.75
CA ARG A 20 -9.74 7.37 19.68
C ARG A 20 -9.76 6.86 18.24
N VAL A 21 -8.59 6.56 17.70
CA VAL A 21 -8.48 5.81 16.45
C VAL A 21 -8.85 4.37 16.75
N LEU A 22 -9.92 3.86 16.12
CA LEU A 22 -10.42 2.50 16.34
C LEU A 22 -9.85 1.51 15.33
N ASP A 23 -9.65 1.93 14.08
CA ASP A 23 -9.08 1.11 13.02
C ASP A 23 -8.28 1.97 12.02
N ARG A 24 -7.31 1.35 11.35
CA ARG A 24 -6.52 1.92 10.27
C ARG A 24 -6.73 1.10 9.00
N THR A 25 -7.69 1.51 8.18
CA THR A 25 -7.91 0.90 6.87
C THR A 25 -7.11 1.64 5.80
N VAL A 26 -6.17 0.95 5.14
CA VAL A 26 -5.46 1.49 3.97
C VAL A 26 -6.07 0.89 2.71
N THR A 27 -6.76 1.72 1.92
CA THR A 27 -7.26 1.33 0.61
C THR A 27 -6.25 1.71 -0.47
N LEU A 28 -5.75 0.72 -1.22
CA LEU A 28 -4.96 1.00 -2.41
C LEU A 28 -5.87 1.58 -3.50
N HIS A 29 -5.71 2.86 -3.83
CA HIS A 29 -6.41 3.49 -4.95
C HIS A 29 -5.78 3.18 -6.32
N VAL A 30 -4.56 2.62 -6.33
CA VAL A 30 -3.86 2.21 -7.55
C VAL A 30 -4.03 0.70 -7.70
N PRO A 31 -4.33 0.17 -8.91
CA PRO A 31 -4.32 -1.26 -9.12
C PRO A 31 -2.93 -1.81 -8.81
N LYS A 32 -2.85 -2.78 -7.89
CA LYS A 32 -1.62 -3.52 -7.64
C LYS A 32 -1.28 -4.30 -8.91
N ARG A 33 -0.31 -3.82 -9.69
CA ARG A 33 0.14 -4.53 -10.90
C ARG A 33 0.89 -5.77 -10.44
N MET A 34 0.32 -6.93 -10.76
CA MET A 34 0.90 -8.23 -10.43
C MET A 34 1.23 -8.96 -11.74
N GLY A 35 2.44 -9.47 -11.84
CA GLY A 35 2.87 -10.36 -12.93
C GLY A 35 2.85 -11.80 -12.45
N GLN A 36 2.66 -12.75 -13.37
CA GLN A 36 2.82 -14.18 -13.10
C GLN A 36 4.17 -14.67 -13.60
N ILE A 37 4.83 -15.49 -12.78
CA ILE A 37 5.98 -16.29 -13.18
C ILE A 37 5.44 -17.63 -13.68
N PHE A 38 5.93 -18.07 -14.83
CA PHE A 38 5.63 -19.38 -15.39
C PHE A 38 6.86 -20.28 -15.31
N ASP A 39 6.63 -21.58 -15.07
CA ASP A 39 7.66 -22.60 -15.21
C ASP A 39 7.95 -22.92 -16.69
N ALA A 40 8.85 -23.87 -16.93
CA ALA A 40 9.23 -24.28 -18.28
C ALA A 40 8.07 -24.92 -19.08
N ASP A 41 7.07 -25.46 -18.38
CA ASP A 41 5.90 -26.10 -18.97
C ASP A 41 4.74 -25.10 -19.19
N GLY A 42 4.92 -23.84 -18.81
CA GLY A 42 3.92 -22.79 -18.95
C GLY A 42 2.87 -22.77 -17.85
N HIS A 43 3.11 -23.41 -16.70
CA HIS A 43 2.23 -23.30 -15.53
C HIS A 43 2.65 -22.14 -14.63
N ALA A 44 1.67 -21.45 -14.06
CA ALA A 44 1.92 -20.34 -13.14
C ALA A 44 2.50 -20.88 -11.81
N SER A 45 3.70 -20.44 -11.46
CA SER A 45 4.43 -20.90 -10.27
C SER A 45 4.49 -19.86 -9.15
N ALA A 46 4.39 -18.56 -9.47
CA ALA A 46 4.39 -17.48 -8.48
C ALA A 46 3.81 -16.18 -9.05
N THR A 47 3.55 -15.23 -8.15
CA THR A 47 3.11 -13.88 -8.51
C THR A 47 4.11 -12.85 -7.99
N VAL A 48 4.53 -11.91 -8.83
CA VAL A 48 5.48 -10.84 -8.49
C VAL A 48 4.82 -9.48 -8.56
N ALA A 49 5.20 -8.59 -7.64
CA ALA A 49 4.84 -7.18 -7.73
C ALA A 49 5.54 -6.59 -8.95
N LEU A 50 4.78 -6.10 -9.92
CA LEU A 50 5.32 -5.28 -10.99
C LEU A 50 5.51 -3.89 -10.39
N GLY A 51 6.77 -3.47 -10.26
CA GLY A 51 7.08 -2.12 -9.79
C GLY A 51 6.30 -1.08 -10.58
N SER A 52 5.85 -0.02 -9.91
CA SER A 52 5.42 1.18 -10.61
C SER A 52 6.58 1.61 -11.50
N TRP A 53 6.37 1.65 -12.82
CA TRP A 53 7.37 2.10 -13.78
C TRP A 53 7.82 3.51 -13.40
N ALA A 54 8.92 3.60 -12.65
CA ALA A 54 9.59 4.83 -12.29
C ALA A 54 10.91 4.82 -13.05
N GLY A 55 10.85 5.26 -14.31
CA GLY A 55 12.01 5.63 -15.12
C GLY A 55 13.03 4.54 -15.40
N VAL A 56 12.98 3.96 -16.60
CA VAL A 56 14.24 3.62 -17.29
C VAL A 56 14.95 4.97 -17.50
N ALA A 57 16.08 5.16 -16.82
CA ALA A 57 17.04 6.22 -17.11
C ALA A 57 17.92 5.81 -18.30
#